data_AF-A0A7X6ZRD8-F1
#
_entry.id   AF-A0A7X6ZRD8-F1
#
_cell.length_a   1.000
_cell.length_b   1.000
_cell.length_c   1.000
_cell.angle_alpha   90.00
_cell.angle_beta   90.00
_cell.angle_gamma   90.00
#
_symmetry.space_group_name_H-M   'P 1'
#
loop_
_entity.id
_entity.type
_entity.pdbx_description
1 polymer ?
#
loop_
_entity_poly.entity_id
_entity_poly.type
_entity_poly.pdbx_seq_one_letter_code
_entity_poly.pdbx_strand_id
1 'polypeptide(L)'
;MDEGHGPERAADGLEATCYISEEPMGRGDWWMIEFASSVKGRITVHSGTRGGEGRLSTGRVETSRDGRFWNRAGMFSRRTGDCVFTQRSEIRFLRVLPEPVKPETLTLREITVELQ
;
A
#
# COMPACT_ATOMS: atom_id res chain seq x y z
N MET A 1 5.33 27.15 -6.35
CA MET A 1 6.09 26.00 -5.82
C MET A 1 5.04 25.11 -5.21
N ASP A 2 4.74 24.01 -5.90
CA ASP A 2 3.67 23.09 -5.55
C ASP A 2 4.35 21.88 -4.90
N GLU A 3 4.23 21.75 -3.57
CA GLU A 3 4.78 20.63 -2.81
C GLU A 3 3.86 19.41 -3.03
N GLY A 4 4.00 18.80 -4.20
CA GLY A 4 3.17 17.69 -4.69
C GLY A 4 3.33 16.41 -3.86
N HIS A 5 2.48 16.28 -2.83
CA HIS A 5 2.36 15.13 -1.93
C HIS A 5 1.01 14.38 -2.07
N GLY A 6 0.32 14.55 -3.20
CA GLY A 6 -0.98 13.94 -3.42
C GLY A 6 -0.95 12.39 -3.54
N PRO A 7 -2.03 11.70 -3.12
CA PRO A 7 -2.16 10.25 -3.17
C PRO A 7 -2.08 9.67 -4.59
N GLU A 8 -2.28 10.50 -5.62
CA GLU A 8 -2.15 10.13 -7.03
C GLU A 8 -0.76 9.62 -7.41
N ARG A 9 0.30 9.97 -6.66
CA ARG A 9 1.66 9.53 -7.00
C ARG A 9 1.88 8.04 -6.77
N ALA A 10 1.16 7.40 -5.84
CA ALA A 10 1.32 5.96 -5.56
C ALA A 10 0.83 5.05 -6.70
N ALA A 11 0.22 5.62 -7.75
CA ALA A 11 -0.47 4.93 -8.83
C ALA A 11 0.16 5.09 -10.21
N ASP A 12 1.21 5.91 -10.38
CA ASP A 12 1.66 6.37 -11.71
C ASP A 12 2.63 5.41 -12.45
N GLY A 13 3.05 4.31 -11.82
CA GLY A 13 4.01 3.38 -12.42
C GLY A 13 5.43 3.94 -12.58
N LEU A 14 5.75 5.06 -11.92
CA LEU A 14 7.09 5.62 -11.77
C LEU A 14 7.65 5.20 -10.41
N GLU A 15 8.84 4.61 -10.45
CA GLU A 15 9.69 4.12 -9.35
C GLU A 15 10.00 5.11 -8.19
N ALA A 16 9.38 6.31 -8.13
CA ALA A 16 9.99 7.47 -7.47
C ALA A 16 9.11 8.25 -6.49
N THR A 17 7.97 7.74 -6.02
CA THR A 17 7.03 8.56 -5.25
C THR A 17 6.54 7.88 -3.97
N CYS A 18 7.32 8.04 -2.90
CA CYS A 18 6.87 7.64 -1.57
C CYS A 18 5.65 8.49 -1.16
N TYR A 19 4.51 7.85 -0.92
CA TYR A 19 3.43 8.43 -0.13
C TYR A 19 3.83 8.41 1.34
N ILE A 20 3.70 9.54 2.01
CA ILE A 20 3.88 9.67 3.46
C ILE A 20 2.59 10.28 3.99
N SER A 21 1.93 9.63 4.96
CA SER A 21 0.74 10.19 5.57
C SER A 21 1.08 11.46 6.36
N GLU A 22 0.25 12.49 6.21
CA GLU A 22 0.41 13.77 6.95
C GLU A 22 0.22 13.57 8.46
N GLU A 23 -0.71 12.69 8.84
CA GLU A 23 -0.97 12.32 10.22
C GLU A 23 -0.54 10.87 10.53
N PRO A 24 -0.15 10.56 11.78
CA PRO A 24 0.10 9.18 12.20
C PRO A 24 -1.17 8.33 12.08
N MET A 25 -1.04 7.16 11.47
CA MET A 25 -2.14 6.22 11.31
C MET A 25 -2.14 5.19 12.44
N GLY A 26 -3.29 5.02 13.07
CA GLY A 26 -3.57 4.02 14.09
C GLY A 26 -4.35 2.83 13.55
N ARG A 27 -4.77 1.95 14.48
CA ARG A 27 -5.70 0.85 14.13
C ARG A 27 -7.05 1.40 13.72
N GLY A 28 -7.53 0.96 12.56
CA GLY A 28 -8.82 1.37 12.01
C GLY A 28 -8.67 2.38 10.87
N ASP A 29 -7.53 3.07 10.81
CA ASP A 29 -7.18 3.91 9.68
C ASP A 29 -6.76 3.05 8.48
N TRP A 30 -6.93 3.61 7.29
CA TRP A 30 -6.58 2.95 6.05
C TRP A 30 -6.17 3.97 5.00
N TRP A 31 -5.26 3.54 4.14
CA TRP A 31 -4.92 4.21 2.91
C TRP A 31 -5.35 3.32 1.74
N MET A 32 -5.83 3.90 0.64
CA MET A 32 -6.34 3.15 -0.49
C MET A 32 -5.93 3.75 -1.82
N ILE A 33 -5.76 2.88 -2.81
CA ILE A 33 -5.63 3.19 -4.22
C ILE A 33 -6.76 2.50 -5.01
N GLU A 34 -7.30 3.24 -5.98
CA GLU A 34 -8.05 2.66 -7.09
C GLU A 34 -7.13 2.56 -8.31
N PHE A 35 -7.03 1.36 -8.90
CA PHE A 35 -6.30 1.18 -10.15
C PHE A 35 -7.14 1.69 -11.33
N ALA A 36 -6.51 2.41 -12.26
CA ALA A 36 -7.17 2.92 -13.47
C ALA A 36 -7.80 1.81 -14.34
N SER A 37 -7.27 0.59 -14.23
CA SER A 37 -7.82 -0.62 -14.86
C SER A 37 -7.66 -1.80 -13.91
N SER A 38 -8.54 -2.79 -14.03
CA SER A 38 -8.48 -3.97 -13.16
C SER A 38 -7.15 -4.72 -13.32
N VAL A 39 -6.53 -5.11 -12.21
CA VAL A 39 -5.23 -5.78 -12.18
C VAL A 39 -5.33 -7.18 -11.55
N LYS A 40 -4.44 -8.09 -11.97
CA LYS A 40 -4.22 -9.41 -11.38
C LYS A 40 -2.73 -9.78 -11.54
N GLY A 41 -2.27 -10.80 -10.83
CA GLY A 41 -0.87 -11.24 -10.88
C GLY A 41 -0.17 -11.07 -9.54
N ARG A 42 1.15 -10.94 -9.55
CA ARG A 42 1.93 -10.75 -8.34
C ARG A 42 1.96 -9.27 -7.98
N ILE A 43 1.55 -8.94 -6.75
CA ILE A 43 1.51 -7.57 -6.25
C ILE A 43 2.47 -7.46 -5.08
N THR A 44 3.30 -6.42 -5.12
CA THR A 44 4.21 -6.08 -4.03
C THR A 44 3.90 -4.66 -3.56
N VAL A 45 3.67 -4.51 -2.25
CA VAL A 45 3.51 -3.21 -1.60
C VAL A 45 4.72 -2.97 -0.71
N HIS A 46 5.47 -1.92 -1.01
CA HIS A 46 6.68 -1.53 -0.28
C HIS A 46 6.35 -0.45 0.75
N SER A 47 6.66 -0.70 2.02
CA SER A 47 6.58 0.32 3.08
C SER A 47 7.97 0.81 3.51
N GLY A 48 8.01 2.04 4.02
CA GLY A 48 9.22 2.74 4.41
C GLY A 48 10.02 3.29 3.22
N THR A 49 11.02 4.12 3.52
CA THR A 49 11.92 4.70 2.53
C THR A 49 12.88 3.64 1.96
N ARG A 50 13.66 3.99 0.94
CA ARG A 50 14.73 3.10 0.41
C ARG A 50 15.75 2.71 1.49
N GLY A 51 16.00 3.59 2.46
CA GLY A 51 16.86 3.33 3.62
C GLY A 51 16.22 2.45 4.71
N GLY A 52 14.92 2.15 4.60
CA GLY A 52 14.16 1.37 5.57
C GLY A 52 13.58 2.17 6.74
N GLU A 53 13.68 3.50 6.70
CA GLU A 53 13.03 4.38 7.68
C GLU A 53 11.51 4.43 7.43
N GLY A 54 10.71 4.56 8.49
CA GLY A 54 9.24 4.65 8.35
C GLY A 54 8.57 3.35 7.87
N ARG A 55 9.25 2.19 7.96
CA ARG A 55 8.63 0.89 7.70
C ARG A 55 7.47 0.65 8.66
N LEU A 56 6.37 0.12 8.13
CA LEU A 56 5.25 -0.33 8.94
C LEU A 56 5.71 -1.38 9.95
N SER A 57 5.45 -1.14 11.23
CA SER A 57 5.73 -2.10 12.30
C SER A 57 4.83 -3.33 12.21
N THR A 58 3.60 -3.13 11.75
CA THR A 58 2.63 -4.17 11.44
C THR A 58 1.48 -3.60 10.63
N GLY A 59 0.92 -4.41 9.74
CA GLY A 59 -0.23 -4.03 8.94
C GLY A 59 -0.58 -5.12 7.95
N ARG A 60 -1.72 -4.93 7.30
CA ARG A 60 -2.20 -5.84 6.26
C ARG A 60 -2.63 -5.10 5.01
N VAL A 61 -2.67 -5.85 3.92
CA VAL A 61 -3.23 -5.40 2.66
C VAL A 61 -4.53 -6.14 2.43
N GLU A 62 -5.55 -5.39 2.01
CA GLU A 62 -6.82 -5.91 1.55
C GLU A 62 -7.08 -5.45 0.12
N THR A 63 -7.75 -6.31 -0.65
CA THR A 63 -8.08 -6.04 -2.05
C THR A 63 -9.57 -6.19 -2.29
N SER A 64 -10.07 -5.43 -3.26
CA SER A 64 -11.47 -5.48 -3.66
C SER A 64 -11.62 -5.31 -5.17
N ARG A 65 -12.64 -5.96 -5.72
CA ARG A 65 -13.06 -5.76 -7.12
C ARG A 65 -14.01 -4.58 -7.26
N ASP A 66 -14.79 -4.26 -6.23
CA ASP A 66 -15.93 -3.34 -6.29
C ASP A 66 -15.92 -2.24 -5.22
N GLY A 67 -14.93 -2.25 -4.32
CA GLY A 67 -14.82 -1.31 -3.21
C GLY A 67 -15.77 -1.59 -2.03
N ARG A 68 -16.65 -2.60 -2.15
CA ARG A 68 -17.67 -2.96 -1.15
C ARG A 68 -17.23 -4.17 -0.34
N PHE A 69 -16.73 -5.20 -1.01
CA PHE A 69 -16.26 -6.42 -0.36
C PHE A 69 -14.75 -6.51 -0.38
N TRP A 70 -14.14 -6.61 0.79
CA TRP A 70 -12.70 -6.57 0.98
C TRP A 70 -12.19 -7.95 1.40
N ASN A 71 -11.18 -8.43 0.69
CA ASN A 71 -10.52 -9.70 0.99
C ASN A 71 -9.11 -9.42 1.49
N ARG A 72 -8.70 -10.15 2.53
CA ARG A 72 -7.32 -10.08 3.01
C ARG A 72 -6.38 -10.70 1.98
N ALA A 73 -5.40 -9.91 1.54
CA ALA A 73 -4.44 -10.30 0.52
C ALA A 73 -3.09 -10.71 1.12
N GLY A 74 -2.61 -9.99 2.13
CA GLY A 74 -1.33 -10.29 2.76
C GLY A 74 -1.04 -9.45 4.01
N MET A 75 0.13 -9.67 4.60
CA MET A 75 0.67 -8.87 5.71
C MET A 75 2.03 -8.31 5.34
N PHE A 76 2.40 -7.19 5.97
CA PHE A 76 3.75 -6.65 5.86
C PHE A 76 4.75 -7.48 6.66
N SER A 77 5.89 -7.74 6.05
CA SER A 77 7.06 -8.34 6.70
C SER A 77 7.74 -7.32 7.59
N ARG A 78 7.90 -7.64 8.88
CA ARG A 78 8.67 -6.79 9.82
C ARG A 78 10.14 -6.63 9.44
N ARG A 79 10.68 -7.60 8.68
CA ARG A 79 12.09 -7.60 8.29
C ARG A 79 12.35 -6.69 7.09
N THR A 80 11.48 -6.75 6.09
CA THR A 80 11.70 -6.06 4.80
C THR A 80 10.85 -4.81 4.65
N GLY A 81 9.73 -4.72 5.35
CA GLY A 81 8.72 -3.69 5.15
C GLY A 81 7.81 -3.96 3.95
N ASP A 82 7.84 -5.16 3.37
CA ASP A 82 7.09 -5.46 2.15
C ASP A 82 5.90 -6.39 2.43
N CYS A 83 4.82 -6.19 1.69
CA CYS A 83 3.75 -7.16 1.56
C CYS A 83 3.74 -7.69 0.12
N VAL A 84 3.96 -9.00 -0.05
CA VAL A 84 3.98 -9.66 -1.35
C VAL A 84 2.89 -10.73 -1.39
N PHE A 85 2.04 -10.72 -2.41
CA PHE A 85 1.02 -11.73 -2.61
C PHE A 85 0.68 -11.94 -4.09
N THR A 86 0.09 -13.09 -4.41
CA THR A 86 -0.41 -13.40 -5.76
C THR A 86 -1.93 -13.25 -5.79
N GLN A 87 -2.40 -12.28 -6.56
CA GLN A 87 -3.80 -12.00 -6.77
C GLN A 87 -4.30 -12.75 -8.01
N ARG A 88 -5.09 -13.80 -7.79
CA ARG A 88 -5.58 -14.68 -8.87
C ARG A 88 -6.78 -14.11 -9.63
N SER A 89 -7.59 -13.30 -8.96
CA SER A 89 -8.79 -12.67 -9.54
C SER A 89 -8.55 -11.18 -9.73
N GLU A 90 -9.12 -10.60 -10.78
CA GLU A 90 -9.03 -9.17 -11.02
C GLU A 90 -9.58 -8.33 -9.87
N ILE A 91 -8.79 -7.34 -9.46
CA ILE A 91 -9.13 -6.34 -8.45
C ILE A 91 -9.05 -4.94 -9.04
N ARG A 92 -9.78 -4.01 -8.45
CA ARG A 92 -9.77 -2.59 -8.82
C ARG A 92 -9.30 -1.70 -7.68
N PHE A 93 -9.37 -2.20 -6.45
CA PHE A 93 -8.97 -1.45 -5.26
C PHE A 93 -8.00 -2.26 -4.42
N LEU A 94 -7.03 -1.55 -3.84
CA LEU A 94 -6.11 -2.06 -2.83
C LEU A 94 -6.08 -1.07 -1.68
N ARG A 95 -6.19 -1.56 -0.46
CA ARG A 95 -6.00 -0.73 0.74
C ARG A 95 -4.99 -1.33 1.69
N VAL A 96 -4.22 -0.44 2.31
CA VAL A 96 -3.28 -0.74 3.38
C VAL A 96 -3.94 -0.36 4.69
N LEU A 97 -3.95 -1.29 5.64
CA LEU A 97 -4.42 -1.06 7.00
C LEU A 97 -3.23 -1.20 7.95
N PRO A 98 -2.65 -0.08 8.40
CA PRO A 98 -1.69 -0.08 9.52
C PRO A 98 -2.36 -0.68 10.76
N GLU A 99 -1.63 -1.51 11.50
CA GLU A 99 -2.15 -2.08 12.76
C GLU A 99 -1.22 -1.85 13.96
N PRO A 100 -0.53 -0.71 14.06
CA PRO A 100 0.53 -0.56 15.04
C PRO A 100 0.00 -0.53 16.47
N VAL A 101 0.89 -0.78 17.43
CA VAL A 101 0.56 -0.68 18.86
C VAL A 101 0.38 0.79 19.29
N LYS A 102 1.08 1.71 18.63
CA LYS A 102 0.93 3.17 18.76
C LYS A 102 0.82 3.77 17.35
N PRO A 103 0.06 4.86 17.15
CA PRO A 103 -0.03 5.50 15.84
C PRO A 103 1.35 5.75 15.23
N GLU A 104 1.53 5.38 13.97
CA GLU A 104 2.79 5.54 13.24
C GLU A 104 2.55 6.17 11.88
N THR A 105 3.49 6.97 11.39
CA THR A 105 3.40 7.56 10.05
C THR A 105 3.46 6.47 8.99
N LEU A 106 2.43 6.39 8.15
CA LEU A 106 2.41 5.46 7.04
C LEU A 106 3.32 5.99 5.94
N THR A 107 4.43 5.29 5.70
CA THR A 107 5.29 5.52 4.53
C THR A 107 5.09 4.36 3.56
N LEU A 108 4.55 4.64 2.37
CA LEU A 108 4.40 3.69 1.27
C LEU A 108 5.29 4.14 0.13
N ARG A 109 6.27 3.33 -0.24
CA ARG A 109 7.23 3.67 -1.29
C ARG A 109 6.67 3.44 -2.68
N GLU A 110 6.12 2.25 -2.90
CA GLU A 110 5.77 1.79 -4.23
C GLU A 110 4.81 0.60 -4.16
N ILE A 111 3.93 0.50 -5.14
CA ILE A 111 3.12 -0.69 -5.40
C ILE A 111 3.44 -1.20 -6.80
N THR A 112 4.06 -2.37 -6.87
CA THR A 112 4.43 -3.01 -8.14
C THR A 112 3.43 -4.12 -8.46
N VAL A 113 2.98 -4.17 -9.72
CA VAL A 113 2.11 -5.22 -10.24
C VAL A 113 2.81 -5.93 -11.39
N GLU A 114 3.13 -7.20 -11.19
CA GLU A 114 3.70 -8.10 -12.20
C GLU A 114 2.56 -8.94 -12.79
N LEU A 115 2.16 -8.60 -14.02
CA LEU A 115 1.10 -9.32 -14.74
C LEU A 115 1.58 -10.73 -15.08
N GLN A 116 0.76 -11.73 -14.74
CA GLN A 116 0.96 -13.13 -15.11
C GLN A 116 -0.06 -13.58 -16.15
#